data_AF-A0A6V8LBQ3-F1
#
_entry.id   AF-A0A6V8LBQ3-F1
#
_cell.length_a   1.000
_cell.length_b   1.000
_cell.length_c   1.000
_cell.angle_alpha   90.00
_cell.angle_beta   90.00
_cell.angle_gamma   90.00
#
_symmetry.space_group_name_H-M   'P 1'
#
loop_
_entity.id
_entity.type
_entity.pdbx_description
1 polymer ?
#
loop_
_entity_poly.entity_id
_entity_poly.type
_entity_poly.pdbx_seq_one_letter_code
_entity_poly.pdbx_strand_id
1 'polypeptide(L)'
;MVQRLAREYGWLGAAVGLGTLVLLCSVPFVSGTSLTWNSAQSVTAESAEPAPFVVPTPLESVTQVAPPTAAPTPAPSWAKPKPTASSRQPVARSSPTPRRTTAAPPREPVLLGPSDSGQLWGITDAWCKQRDRDSYVQPGQQGDGRWWCFRWGVPPTTVDMNAACRIRYGSSAFAQTSNGRDPNAWRCYRS
;
A
#
# COMPACT_ATOMS: atom_id res chain seq x y z
N MET A 1 -47.72 6.40 -36.36
CA MET A 1 -48.38 6.37 -35.03
C MET A 1 -47.53 5.70 -33.94
N VAL A 2 -46.74 4.67 -34.24
CA VAL A 2 -46.00 3.88 -33.23
C VAL A 2 -44.90 4.65 -32.48
N GLN A 3 -44.28 5.67 -33.09
CA GLN A 3 -43.19 6.42 -32.44
C GLN A 3 -43.62 7.44 -31.37
N ARG A 4 -44.90 7.81 -31.28
CA ARG A 4 -45.37 8.72 -30.22
C ARG A 4 -45.57 8.02 -28.87
N LEU A 5 -45.97 6.74 -28.89
CA LEU A 5 -46.19 5.96 -27.67
C LEU A 5 -44.88 5.68 -26.91
N ALA A 6 -43.77 5.40 -27.61
CA ALA A 6 -42.49 5.11 -26.95
C ALA A 6 -41.95 6.30 -26.11
N ARG A 7 -42.31 7.54 -26.47
CA ARG A 7 -41.85 8.75 -25.79
C ARG A 7 -42.68 9.09 -24.55
N GLU A 8 -43.95 8.72 -24.53
CA GLU A 8 -44.87 8.95 -23.41
C GLU A 8 -44.74 7.87 -22.32
N TYR A 9 -44.44 6.62 -22.70
CA TYR A 9 -44.33 5.50 -21.75
C TYR A 9 -42.90 5.17 -21.31
N GLY A 10 -41.87 5.81 -21.88
CA GLY A 10 -40.47 5.58 -21.51
C GLY A 10 -40.16 5.92 -20.05
N TRP A 11 -40.87 6.91 -19.47
CA TRP A 11 -40.69 7.29 -18.07
C TRP A 11 -41.32 6.28 -17.09
N LEU A 12 -42.39 5.60 -17.50
CA LEU A 12 -43.04 4.57 -16.68
C LEU A 12 -42.13 3.33 -16.52
N GLY A 13 -41.37 2.97 -17.56
CA GLY A 13 -40.37 1.89 -17.45
C GLY A 13 -39.24 2.22 -16.47
N ALA A 14 -38.77 3.47 -16.44
CA ALA A 14 -37.74 3.92 -15.52
C ALA A 14 -38.22 3.94 -14.05
N ALA A 15 -39.46 4.36 -13.81
CA ALA A 15 -40.05 4.38 -12.47
C ALA A 15 -40.29 2.97 -11.91
N VAL A 16 -40.76 2.03 -12.74
CA VAL A 16 -40.98 0.64 -12.34
C VAL A 16 -39.65 -0.09 -12.07
N GLY A 17 -38.60 0.20 -12.85
CA GLY A 17 -37.25 -0.35 -12.62
C GLY A 17 -36.58 0.14 -11.34
N LEU A 18 -36.77 1.41 -10.98
CA LEU A 18 -36.25 1.94 -9.71
C LEU A 18 -36.96 1.35 -8.49
N GLY A 19 -38.28 1.15 -8.57
CA GLY A 19 -39.06 0.52 -7.49
C GLY A 19 -38.63 -0.92 -7.22
N THR A 20 -38.42 -1.74 -8.26
CA THR A 20 -37.97 -3.13 -8.09
C THR A 20 -36.54 -3.23 -7.57
N LEU A 21 -35.63 -2.35 -7.98
CA LEU A 21 -34.25 -2.31 -7.48
C LEU A 21 -34.20 -1.98 -5.98
N VAL A 22 -34.98 -0.99 -5.52
CA VAL A 22 -35.06 -0.64 -4.09
C VAL A 22 -35.67 -1.77 -3.27
N LEU A 23 -36.70 -2.45 -3.80
CA LEU A 23 -37.31 -3.59 -3.13
C LEU A 23 -36.32 -4.76 -2.99
N LEU A 24 -35.56 -5.06 -4.05
CA LEU A 24 -34.54 -6.12 -4.03
C LEU A 24 -33.35 -5.81 -3.12
N CYS A 25 -32.96 -4.53 -2.98
CA CYS A 25 -31.91 -4.11 -2.04
C CYS A 25 -32.36 -4.16 -0.56
N SER A 26 -33.66 -4.25 -0.28
CA SER A 26 -34.20 -4.26 1.09
C SER A 26 -34.40 -5.68 1.66
N VAL A 27 -34.34 -6.73 0.83
CA VAL A 27 -34.61 -8.12 1.24
C VAL A 27 -33.51 -8.77 2.13
N PRO A 28 -32.22 -8.37 2.17
CA PRO A 28 -31.27 -9.07 3.02
C PRO A 28 -31.40 -8.72 4.52
N PHE A 29 -32.31 -7.82 4.93
CA PHE A 29 -32.39 -7.35 6.32
C PHE A 29 -33.45 -8.03 7.21
N VAL A 30 -34.21 -9.01 6.70
CA VAL A 30 -35.24 -9.75 7.49
C VAL A 30 -35.03 -11.27 7.46
N SER A 31 -33.94 -11.76 6.86
CA SER A 31 -33.51 -13.16 7.03
C SER A 31 -32.17 -13.17 7.75
N GLY A 32 -32.20 -13.50 9.04
CA GLY A 32 -31.04 -13.58 9.92
C GLY A 32 -30.07 -14.71 9.54
N THR A 33 -29.40 -14.59 8.40
CA THR A 33 -28.15 -15.30 8.14
C THR A 33 -27.00 -14.38 8.55
N SER A 34 -26.81 -14.30 9.87
CA SER A 34 -25.57 -13.84 10.45
C SER A 34 -24.43 -14.73 9.93
N LEU A 35 -23.75 -14.26 8.87
CA LEU A 35 -22.39 -14.67 8.56
C LEU A 35 -21.49 -14.07 9.65
N THR A 36 -21.60 -14.62 10.87
CA THR A 36 -20.61 -14.44 11.91
C THR A 36 -19.34 -15.10 11.41
N TRP A 37 -18.42 -14.28 10.93
CA TRP A 37 -17.01 -14.62 10.92
C TRP A 37 -16.65 -14.99 12.36
N ASN A 38 -16.58 -16.29 12.62
CA ASN A 38 -16.33 -16.86 13.93
C ASN A 38 -14.84 -16.67 14.26
N SER A 39 -14.48 -15.46 14.69
CA SER A 39 -13.15 -15.12 15.18
C SER A 39 -13.03 -15.28 16.69
N ALA A 40 -13.83 -16.15 17.30
CA ALA A 40 -13.77 -16.40 18.74
C ALA A 40 -14.03 -17.88 19.05
N GLN A 41 -13.02 -18.73 18.85
CA GLN A 41 -12.86 -19.87 19.77
C GLN A 41 -12.33 -19.30 21.09
N SER A 42 -13.26 -18.75 21.87
CA SER A 42 -13.07 -18.47 23.28
C SER A 42 -12.92 -19.79 24.02
N VAL A 43 -11.86 -19.86 24.83
CA VAL A 43 -11.51 -20.95 25.74
C VAL A 43 -12.72 -21.28 26.63
N THR A 44 -13.35 -22.42 26.41
CA THR A 44 -14.30 -22.98 27.38
C THR A 44 -13.50 -23.78 28.40
N ALA A 45 -13.26 -23.17 29.55
CA ALA A 45 -12.95 -23.89 30.78
C ALA A 45 -14.25 -24.54 31.28
N GLU A 46 -14.46 -25.81 30.94
CA GLU A 46 -15.49 -26.65 31.57
C GLU A 46 -14.86 -27.36 32.77
N SER A 47 -15.40 -27.03 33.93
CA SER A 47 -15.12 -27.66 35.22
C SER A 47 -15.68 -29.08 35.22
N ALA A 48 -14.80 -30.08 35.30
CA ALA A 48 -15.14 -31.44 35.71
C ALA A 48 -14.04 -31.95 36.68
N GLU A 49 -14.43 -32.20 37.93
CA GLU A 49 -13.64 -32.85 38.97
C GLU A 49 -13.68 -34.40 38.81
N PRO A 50 -12.89 -35.22 39.54
CA PRO A 50 -11.62 -35.76 39.06
C PRO A 50 -11.57 -37.31 38.95
N ALA A 51 -10.49 -37.79 38.33
CA ALA A 51 -9.84 -39.12 38.46
C ALA A 51 -10.10 -40.18 37.35
N PRO A 52 -9.19 -41.15 37.14
CA PRO A 52 -7.78 -41.25 37.54
C PRO A 52 -6.79 -41.36 36.35
N PHE A 53 -5.54 -41.04 36.67
CA PHE A 53 -4.28 -41.34 35.97
C PHE A 53 -4.33 -42.46 34.92
N VAL A 54 -4.02 -42.09 33.67
CA VAL A 54 -3.21 -42.93 32.78
C VAL A 54 -2.15 -42.04 32.16
N VAL A 55 -0.94 -42.17 32.68
CA VAL A 55 0.29 -41.62 32.10
C VAL A 55 0.74 -42.58 31.00
N PRO A 56 0.82 -42.17 29.73
CA PRO A 56 1.77 -42.77 28.80
C PRO A 56 3.08 -42.00 28.87
N THR A 57 4.07 -42.69 29.41
CA THR A 57 5.51 -42.47 29.36
C THR A 57 5.99 -41.90 28.01
N PRO A 58 6.99 -40.99 27.99
CA PRO A 58 7.53 -40.45 26.75
C PRO A 58 8.33 -41.54 26.03
N LEU A 59 7.96 -41.84 24.77
CA LEU A 59 8.92 -42.44 23.85
C LEU A 59 9.70 -41.30 23.21
N GLU A 60 10.96 -41.18 23.63
CA GLU A 60 12.02 -40.63 22.80
C GLU A 60 11.95 -41.22 21.39
N SER A 61 11.98 -40.35 20.40
CA SER A 61 12.68 -40.66 19.16
C SER A 61 13.30 -39.37 18.64
N VAL A 62 14.52 -39.12 19.10
CA VAL A 62 15.42 -38.14 18.50
C VAL A 62 15.71 -38.59 17.07
N THR A 63 15.31 -37.78 16.10
CA THR A 63 16.03 -37.72 14.82
C THR A 63 16.15 -36.25 14.44
N GLN A 64 17.23 -35.67 14.94
CA GLN A 64 17.74 -34.37 14.60
C GLN A 64 18.22 -34.42 13.14
N VAL A 65 17.41 -33.95 12.19
CA VAL A 65 17.88 -33.71 10.82
C VAL A 65 18.74 -32.45 10.86
N ALA A 66 20.04 -32.64 10.70
CA ALA A 66 21.03 -31.57 10.64
C ALA A 66 20.67 -30.55 9.54
N PRO A 67 20.84 -29.23 9.78
CA PRO A 67 20.85 -28.26 8.70
C PRO A 67 22.09 -28.48 7.83
N PRO A 68 21.98 -28.53 6.49
CA PRO A 68 23.16 -28.51 5.63
C PRO A 68 23.85 -27.15 5.75
N THR A 69 25.05 -27.17 6.33
CA THR A 69 26.01 -26.07 6.32
C THR A 69 26.59 -25.88 4.92
N ALA A 70 26.50 -24.62 4.46
CA ALA A 70 27.33 -23.93 3.47
C ALA A 70 27.16 -24.22 1.96
N ALA A 71 26.61 -23.23 1.27
CA ALA A 71 27.31 -22.58 0.17
C ALA A 71 26.89 -21.09 0.10
N PRO A 72 27.82 -20.12 0.20
CA PRO A 72 27.51 -18.71 -0.02
C PRO A 72 27.31 -18.45 -1.51
N THR A 73 26.08 -18.17 -1.93
CA THR A 73 25.79 -17.64 -3.27
C THR A 73 26.27 -16.17 -3.34
N PRO A 74 26.98 -15.78 -4.40
CA PRO A 74 27.69 -14.51 -4.49
C PRO A 74 26.77 -13.29 -4.42
N ALA A 75 27.15 -12.34 -3.58
CA ALA A 75 26.57 -11.00 -3.53
C ALA A 75 26.83 -10.24 -4.84
N PRO A 76 25.90 -9.36 -5.28
CA PRO A 76 26.20 -8.41 -6.35
C PRO A 76 27.35 -7.49 -5.91
N SER A 77 28.50 -7.67 -6.55
CA SER A 77 29.67 -6.81 -6.42
C SER A 77 29.34 -5.44 -7.01
N TRP A 78 28.90 -4.51 -6.16
CA TRP A 78 29.01 -3.10 -6.47
C TRP A 78 30.49 -2.76 -6.45
N ALA A 79 31.07 -2.65 -7.64
CA ALA A 79 32.42 -2.17 -7.84
C ALA A 79 32.57 -0.80 -7.17
N LYS A 80 33.24 -0.77 -6.01
CA LYS A 80 33.83 0.46 -5.49
C LYS A 80 34.90 0.89 -6.48
N PRO A 81 34.87 2.11 -7.04
CA PRO A 81 36.05 2.64 -7.70
C PRO A 81 37.16 2.73 -6.64
N LYS A 82 38.24 1.99 -6.88
CA LYS A 82 39.50 2.07 -6.13
C LYS A 82 40.16 3.40 -6.51
N PRO A 83 40.32 4.37 -5.60
CA PRO A 83 41.21 5.48 -5.89
C PRO A 83 42.63 4.94 -5.82
N THR A 84 43.26 4.79 -6.99
CA THR A 84 44.71 4.64 -7.10
C THR A 84 45.34 5.89 -6.50
N ALA A 85 45.94 5.75 -5.32
CA ALA A 85 46.82 6.76 -4.77
C ALA A 85 48.05 6.89 -5.70
N SER A 86 48.06 7.93 -6.53
CA SER A 86 49.27 8.40 -7.19
C SER A 86 49.72 9.66 -6.46
N SER A 87 50.75 9.48 -5.64
CA SER A 87 51.45 10.55 -4.93
C SER A 87 52.13 11.46 -5.96
N ARG A 88 51.56 12.64 -6.18
CA ARG A 88 52.27 13.82 -6.69
C ARG A 88 52.09 14.92 -5.68
N GLN A 89 53.17 15.23 -4.98
CA GLN A 89 53.28 16.29 -4.00
C GLN A 89 53.04 17.66 -4.66
N PRO A 90 51.99 18.42 -4.27
CA PRO A 90 51.81 19.78 -4.75
C PRO A 90 52.65 20.74 -3.88
N VAL A 91 53.42 21.58 -4.56
CA VAL A 91 54.16 22.69 -3.96
C VAL A 91 53.18 23.62 -3.24
N ALA A 92 53.51 23.97 -1.99
CA ALA A 92 52.70 24.84 -1.15
C ALA A 92 52.41 26.18 -1.84
N ARG A 93 51.16 26.36 -2.29
CA ARG A 93 50.60 27.66 -2.65
C ARG A 93 49.61 28.04 -1.56
N SER A 94 49.86 29.17 -0.91
CA SER A 94 49.06 29.73 0.17
C SER A 94 47.58 29.68 -0.17
N SER A 95 46.82 28.90 0.59
CA SER A 95 45.37 28.79 0.43
C SER A 95 44.70 30.06 0.96
N PRO A 96 43.85 30.75 0.18
CA PRO A 96 43.00 31.80 0.73
C PRO A 96 42.07 31.17 1.79
N THR A 97 41.98 31.86 2.93
CA THR A 97 41.16 31.47 4.08
C THR A 97 39.74 31.11 3.63
N PRO A 98 39.19 29.93 4.00
CA PRO A 98 37.80 29.62 3.71
C PRO A 98 36.91 30.62 4.44
N ARG A 99 36.32 31.54 3.68
CA ARG A 99 35.25 32.40 4.19
C ARG A 99 34.15 31.47 4.66
N ARG A 100 33.90 31.47 5.97
CA ARG A 100 32.82 30.74 6.60
C ARG A 100 31.50 31.34 6.09
N THR A 101 31.03 30.88 4.95
CA THR A 101 29.66 31.14 4.51
C THR A 101 28.78 30.42 5.50
N THR A 102 28.19 31.16 6.42
CA THR A 102 27.10 30.67 7.26
C THR A 102 26.04 30.10 6.32
N ALA A 103 25.95 28.77 6.27
CA ALA A 103 24.93 28.09 5.49
C ALA A 103 23.56 28.57 6.00
N ALA A 104 22.68 28.96 5.08
CA ALA A 104 21.29 29.23 5.43
C ALA A 104 20.71 27.98 6.13
N PRO A 105 19.88 28.14 7.17
CA PRO A 105 19.28 27.00 7.85
C PRO A 105 18.54 26.11 6.84
N PRO A 106 18.57 24.78 7.00
CA PRO A 106 17.82 23.86 6.16
C PRO A 106 16.34 24.28 6.15
N ARG A 107 15.78 24.53 4.96
CA ARG A 107 14.34 24.76 4.84
C ARG A 107 13.65 23.46 5.17
N GLU A 108 12.80 23.47 6.19
CA GLU A 108 11.99 22.30 6.52
C GLU A 108 10.95 22.08 5.42
N PRO A 109 10.77 20.83 4.96
CA PRO A 109 9.78 20.52 3.94
C PRO A 109 8.37 20.78 4.47
N VAL A 110 7.58 21.50 3.68
CA VAL A 110 6.20 21.86 4.06
C VAL A 110 5.27 20.71 3.71
N LEU A 111 4.52 20.21 4.69
CA LEU A 111 3.49 19.18 4.47
C LEU A 111 2.31 19.74 3.66
N LEU A 112 2.02 19.12 2.53
CA LEU A 112 0.91 19.52 1.63
C LEU A 112 -0.36 18.69 1.85
N GLY A 113 -0.21 17.48 2.40
CA GLY A 113 -1.27 16.48 2.55
C GLY A 113 -0.74 15.10 2.14
N PRO A 114 -1.58 14.08 1.91
CA PRO A 114 -2.97 14.00 2.33
C PRO A 114 -3.11 13.94 3.85
N SER A 115 -4.18 14.52 4.40
CA SER A 115 -4.46 14.51 5.85
C SER A 115 -5.12 13.21 6.32
N ASP A 116 -5.73 12.46 5.39
CA ASP A 116 -6.52 11.27 5.63
C ASP A 116 -6.37 10.25 4.48
N SER A 117 -6.86 9.03 4.69
CA SER A 117 -6.78 7.94 3.71
C SER A 117 -7.63 8.19 2.46
N GLY A 118 -8.72 8.96 2.56
CA GLY A 118 -9.58 9.30 1.42
C GLY A 118 -8.88 10.24 0.44
N GLN A 119 -8.18 11.25 0.95
CA GLN A 119 -7.33 12.11 0.12
C GLN A 119 -6.17 11.33 -0.52
N LEU A 120 -5.58 10.38 0.21
CA LEU A 120 -4.54 9.53 -0.35
C LEU A 120 -5.09 8.66 -1.49
N TRP A 121 -6.27 8.09 -1.32
CA TRP A 121 -6.98 7.37 -2.39
C TRP A 121 -7.21 8.26 -3.61
N GLY A 122 -7.64 9.52 -3.43
CA GLY A 122 -7.84 10.45 -4.53
C GLY A 122 -6.55 10.78 -5.29
N ILE A 123 -5.42 10.86 -4.58
CA ILE A 123 -4.10 11.11 -5.19
C ILE A 123 -3.65 9.89 -6.00
N THR A 124 -3.82 8.68 -5.48
CA THR A 124 -3.41 7.45 -6.17
C THR A 124 -4.35 7.12 -7.33
N ASP A 125 -5.66 7.34 -7.19
CA ASP A 125 -6.66 7.22 -8.26
C ASP A 125 -6.32 8.13 -9.44
N ALA A 126 -6.03 9.41 -9.17
CA ALA A 126 -5.67 10.37 -10.20
C ALA A 126 -4.40 9.94 -10.97
N TRP A 127 -3.39 9.42 -10.26
CA TRP A 127 -2.18 8.89 -10.90
C TRP A 127 -2.48 7.68 -11.79
N CYS A 128 -3.27 6.72 -11.29
CA CYS A 128 -3.65 5.54 -12.07
C CYS A 128 -4.36 5.93 -13.37
N LYS A 129 -5.39 6.77 -13.27
CA LYS A 129 -6.17 7.23 -14.43
C LYS A 129 -5.32 8.03 -15.42
N GLN A 130 -4.42 8.88 -14.94
CA GLN A 130 -3.55 9.65 -15.82
C GLN A 130 -2.57 8.75 -16.59
N ARG A 131 -2.03 7.72 -15.93
CA ARG A 131 -1.07 6.80 -16.52
C ARG A 131 -1.70 5.93 -17.60
N ASP A 132 -2.83 5.29 -17.28
CA ASP A 132 -3.48 4.33 -18.18
C ASP A 132 -4.42 5.01 -19.19
N ARG A 133 -4.72 6.31 -19.01
CA ARG A 133 -5.75 7.07 -19.76
C ARG A 133 -7.11 6.35 -19.80
N ASP A 134 -7.39 5.61 -18.73
CA ASP A 134 -8.51 4.68 -18.62
C ASP A 134 -9.28 4.99 -17.33
N SER A 135 -10.61 5.03 -17.41
CA SER A 135 -11.47 5.25 -16.23
C SER A 135 -11.71 3.98 -15.41
N TYR A 136 -11.43 2.80 -15.96
CA TYR A 136 -11.67 1.51 -15.30
C TYR A 136 -10.49 1.02 -14.44
N VAL A 137 -9.42 1.80 -14.36
CA VAL A 137 -8.31 1.54 -13.43
C VAL A 137 -8.66 2.05 -12.03
N GLN A 138 -8.34 1.26 -11.01
CA GLN A 138 -8.62 1.58 -9.61
C GLN A 138 -7.31 1.50 -8.81
N PRO A 139 -7.09 2.39 -7.83
CA PRO A 139 -6.00 2.21 -6.89
C PRO A 139 -6.33 1.10 -5.88
N GLY A 140 -5.33 0.31 -5.53
CA GLY A 140 -5.38 -0.72 -4.50
C GLY A 140 -4.20 -0.62 -3.56
N GLN A 141 -4.40 -1.07 -2.33
CA GLN A 141 -3.35 -1.18 -1.32
C GLN A 141 -2.79 -2.60 -1.31
N GLN A 142 -1.49 -2.74 -1.05
CA GLN A 142 -0.86 -4.03 -0.82
C GLN A 142 -0.29 -4.09 0.60
N GLY A 143 -0.19 -5.29 1.16
CA GLY A 143 0.33 -5.53 2.50
C GLY A 143 1.81 -5.17 2.70
N ASP A 144 2.50 -4.74 1.65
CA ASP A 144 3.89 -4.25 1.67
C ASP A 144 3.99 -2.73 1.84
N GLY A 145 2.87 -2.04 2.10
CA GLY A 145 2.82 -0.58 2.28
C GLY A 145 2.81 0.23 0.99
N ARG A 146 2.70 -0.42 -0.17
CA ARG A 146 2.63 0.23 -1.47
C ARG A 146 1.21 0.32 -2.00
N TRP A 147 1.01 1.29 -2.88
CA TRP A 147 -0.19 1.43 -3.69
C TRP A 147 0.06 0.95 -5.10
N TRP A 148 -0.97 0.39 -5.71
CA TRP A 148 -0.91 -0.23 -7.03
C TRP A 148 -2.13 0.19 -7.83
N CYS A 149 -2.01 0.25 -9.14
CA CYS A 149 -3.14 0.39 -10.05
C CYS A 149 -3.58 -1.01 -10.49
N PHE A 150 -4.84 -1.31 -10.25
CA PHE A 150 -5.48 -2.54 -10.66
C PHE A 150 -6.39 -2.30 -11.85
N ARG A 151 -6.27 -3.16 -12.86
CA ARG A 151 -7.19 -3.26 -13.99
C ARG A 151 -7.41 -4.72 -14.31
N TRP A 152 -8.64 -5.09 -14.60
CA TRP A 152 -8.98 -6.48 -14.92
C TRP A 152 -8.18 -6.99 -16.12
N GLY A 153 -7.67 -8.23 -16.00
CA GLY A 153 -6.89 -8.88 -17.07
C GLY A 153 -5.50 -8.29 -17.32
N VAL A 154 -5.03 -7.34 -16.49
CA VAL A 154 -3.74 -6.68 -16.64
C VAL A 154 -2.95 -6.77 -15.33
N PRO A 155 -1.65 -7.12 -15.39
CA PRO A 155 -0.82 -7.14 -14.19
C PRO A 155 -0.86 -5.78 -13.46
N PRO A 156 -1.04 -5.78 -12.13
CA PRO A 156 -1.12 -4.54 -11.39
C PRO A 156 0.24 -3.85 -11.41
N THR A 157 0.23 -2.52 -11.38
CA THR A 157 1.49 -1.74 -11.39
C THR A 157 1.58 -0.84 -10.18
N THR A 158 2.75 -0.77 -9.58
CA THR A 158 3.02 0.10 -8.43
C THR A 158 2.81 1.57 -8.78
N VAL A 159 2.19 2.30 -7.86
CA VAL A 159 2.02 3.76 -7.91
C VAL A 159 3.35 4.44 -7.59
N ASP A 160 3.81 5.31 -8.49
CA ASP A 160 4.88 6.26 -8.18
C ASP A 160 4.29 7.40 -7.35
N MET A 161 4.49 7.33 -6.04
CA MET A 161 3.98 8.34 -5.11
C MET A 161 4.58 9.73 -5.34
N ASN A 162 5.84 9.84 -5.79
CA ASN A 162 6.40 11.15 -6.12
C ASN A 162 5.71 11.75 -7.34
N ALA A 163 5.43 10.95 -8.36
CA ALA A 163 4.64 11.41 -9.50
C ALA A 163 3.21 11.76 -9.08
N ALA A 164 2.57 10.94 -8.24
CA ALA A 164 1.22 11.20 -7.74
C ALA A 164 1.14 12.54 -6.97
N CYS A 165 2.10 12.81 -6.08
CA CYS A 165 2.20 14.10 -5.39
C CYS A 165 2.40 15.26 -6.38
N ARG A 166 3.22 15.08 -7.42
CA ARG A 166 3.47 16.13 -8.43
C ARG A 166 2.23 16.46 -9.26
N ILE A 167 1.40 15.47 -9.56
CA ILE A 167 0.12 15.66 -10.25
C ILE A 167 -0.82 16.50 -9.40
N ARG A 168 -0.87 16.26 -8.09
CA ARG A 168 -1.80 16.94 -7.19
C ARG A 168 -1.33 18.33 -6.76
N TYR A 169 -0.05 18.48 -6.42
CA TYR A 169 0.48 19.66 -5.72
C TYR A 169 1.51 20.47 -6.50
N GLY A 170 1.84 20.04 -7.72
CA GLY A 170 2.78 20.70 -8.62
C GLY A 170 4.18 20.08 -8.62
N SER A 171 5.03 20.54 -9.53
CA SER A 171 6.32 19.92 -9.86
C SER A 171 7.35 19.86 -8.72
N SER A 172 7.25 20.75 -7.72
CA SER A 172 8.12 20.77 -6.54
C SER A 172 7.66 19.84 -5.41
N ALA A 173 6.54 19.14 -5.60
CA ALA A 173 6.04 18.20 -4.61
C ALA A 173 6.80 16.87 -4.67
N PHE A 174 7.01 16.26 -3.52
CA PHE A 174 7.60 14.92 -3.39
C PHE A 174 6.88 14.12 -2.31
N ALA A 175 7.00 12.81 -2.36
CA ALA A 175 6.38 11.88 -1.43
C ALA A 175 7.38 11.37 -0.40
N GLN A 176 6.91 11.18 0.82
CA GLN A 176 7.64 10.50 1.89
C GLN A 176 6.65 9.64 2.69
N THR A 177 7.09 8.48 3.13
CA THR A 177 6.31 7.61 4.02
C THR A 177 6.94 7.58 5.41
N SER A 178 6.13 7.72 6.45
CA SER A 178 6.58 7.53 7.84
C SER A 178 6.71 6.06 8.21
N ASN A 179 6.03 5.17 7.49
CA ASN A 179 6.07 3.73 7.70
C ASN A 179 5.96 3.01 6.35
N GLY A 180 7.06 2.39 5.91
CA GLY A 180 7.11 1.69 4.63
C GLY A 180 6.19 0.46 4.52
N ARG A 181 5.59 -0.02 5.61
CA ARG A 181 4.63 -1.14 5.62
C ARG A 181 3.17 -0.69 5.68
N ASP A 182 2.91 0.58 5.95
CA ASP A 182 1.55 1.12 6.01
C ASP A 182 1.26 1.93 4.73
N PRO A 183 0.34 1.47 3.88
CA PRO A 183 -0.03 2.22 2.68
C PRO A 183 -0.63 3.58 3.02
N ASN A 184 -1.16 3.82 4.22
CA ASN A 184 -1.75 5.12 4.59
C ASN A 184 -0.74 6.12 5.16
N ALA A 185 0.51 5.69 5.38
CA ALA A 185 1.59 6.51 5.94
C ALA A 185 2.24 7.47 4.93
N TRP A 186 1.83 7.43 3.67
CA TRP A 186 2.34 8.32 2.62
C TRP A 186 1.84 9.75 2.78
N ARG A 187 2.78 10.68 2.68
CA ARG A 187 2.59 12.13 2.77
C ARG A 187 3.35 12.82 1.63
N CYS A 188 2.79 13.92 1.14
CA CYS A 188 3.35 14.79 0.12
C CYS A 188 3.87 16.07 0.77
N TYR A 189 5.06 16.49 0.35
CA TYR A 189 5.77 17.64 0.86
C TYR A 189 6.23 18.55 -0.27
N ARG A 190 6.57 19.79 0.05
CA ARG A 190 7.22 20.76 -0.85
C ARG A 190 8.58 21.17 -0.29
N SER A 191 9.58 21.20 -1.16
CA SER A 191 10.94 21.73 -0.89
C SER A 191 11.03 23.24 -1.07
#